data_AF-A0A7W9E896-F1
#
_entry.id   AF-A0A7W9E896-F1
#
_cell.length_a   1.000
_cell.length_b   1.000
_cell.length_c   1.000
_cell.angle_alpha   90.00
_cell.angle_beta   90.00
_cell.angle_gamma   90.00
#
_symmetry.space_group_name_H-M   'P 1'
#
loop_
_entity.id
_entity.type
_entity.pdbx_description
1 polymer ?
#
loop_
_entity_poly.entity_id
_entity_poly.type
_entity_poly.pdbx_seq_one_letter_code
_entity_poly.pdbx_strand_id
1 'polypeptide(L)'
;MLRRLAVALALTLVTAAPVYAQTAVDRAEADYLAATPLPVDARDAAREWRLWWQETDPAERPARETERIAELERATARDRQLAGHVTDFDSLATACPPLGPDACRVEAAGVMLMPADAKAGEPARSLYWQQLRTGGQWDMPLAAVVLYTPMADGRLEARSWVQTAIVHEPPVLIEGYDDLYVAIPGYHDGTGRMNADVLFRWVLDAEPPFTQIDVTSWKADLADQLPPGLAVWKGVGYRWPALMAETSLWQDNDANCCPTGGDAWVSLAIEGDRLVVEHLQVNDPLITAATTVPADILGWAGRRLGCDHWRGEDAYDAERGAQIEAAVAELKCDSLEADEAALVQHYADDEVSLALIERVRGTD
;
A
#
# COMPACT_ATOMS: atom_id res chain seq x y z
N MET A 1 -40.75 26.49 -63.93
CA MET A 1 -41.39 26.84 -62.65
C MET A 1 -41.10 25.72 -61.66
N LEU A 2 -40.58 26.06 -60.46
CA LEU A 2 -40.25 25.18 -59.33
C LEU A 2 -39.07 24.20 -59.56
N ARG A 3 -38.10 23.99 -58.66
CA ARG A 3 -37.79 24.51 -57.31
C ARG A 3 -36.27 24.29 -57.13
N ARG A 4 -35.53 25.32 -56.70
CA ARG A 4 -34.15 25.19 -56.24
C ARG A 4 -34.16 24.59 -54.84
N LEU A 5 -33.57 23.41 -54.66
CA LEU A 5 -33.24 22.86 -53.34
C LEU A 5 -31.85 23.38 -52.96
N ALA A 6 -31.82 24.37 -52.08
CA ALA A 6 -30.62 24.77 -51.36
C ALA A 6 -30.41 23.73 -50.25
N VAL A 7 -29.38 22.90 -50.39
CA VAL A 7 -28.86 22.07 -49.31
C VAL A 7 -28.03 23.00 -48.43
N ALA A 8 -28.57 23.37 -47.27
CA ALA A 8 -27.80 24.01 -46.22
C ALA A 8 -26.84 22.96 -45.63
N LEU A 9 -25.55 23.12 -45.92
CA LEU A 9 -24.49 22.38 -45.24
C LEU A 9 -24.41 22.93 -43.81
N ALA A 10 -25.15 22.33 -42.88
CA ALA A 10 -24.94 22.55 -41.47
C ALA A 10 -23.59 21.92 -41.10
N LEU A 11 -22.55 22.74 -41.06
CA LEU A 11 -21.27 22.38 -40.48
C LEU A 11 -21.54 22.13 -38.99
N THR A 12 -21.72 20.86 -38.63
CA THR A 12 -21.67 20.42 -37.24
C THR A 12 -20.23 20.63 -36.78
N LEU A 13 -20.00 21.69 -36.02
CA LEU A 13 -18.83 21.85 -35.17
C LEU A 13 -18.85 20.71 -34.15
N VAL A 14 -18.34 19.54 -34.56
CA VAL A 14 -18.00 18.47 -33.64
C VAL A 14 -16.79 18.96 -32.85
N THR A 15 -17.04 19.12 -31.56
CA THR A 15 -16.15 19.57 -30.49
C THR A 15 -14.75 18.93 -30.57
N ALA A 16 -13.74 19.72 -30.93
CA ALA A 16 -12.31 19.35 -30.80
C ALA A 16 -11.78 19.48 -29.35
N ALA A 17 -12.65 19.80 -28.40
CA ALA A 17 -12.31 20.06 -26.99
C ALA A 17 -11.67 18.87 -26.24
N PRO A 18 -12.14 17.60 -26.35
CA PRO A 18 -11.59 16.52 -25.51
C PRO A 18 -10.15 16.18 -25.87
N VAL A 19 -9.76 16.29 -27.15
CA VAL A 19 -8.40 16.00 -27.60
C VAL A 19 -7.42 17.07 -27.13
N TYR A 20 -7.82 18.34 -27.13
CA TYR A 20 -6.94 19.44 -26.70
C TYR A 20 -6.70 19.43 -25.17
N ALA A 21 -7.73 19.15 -24.38
CA ALA A 21 -7.59 19.14 -22.92
C ALA A 21 -6.72 17.98 -22.42
N GLN A 22 -6.86 16.79 -23.02
CA GLN A 22 -5.98 15.65 -22.70
C GLN A 22 -4.51 15.96 -23.02
N THR A 23 -4.23 16.69 -24.11
CA THR A 23 -2.85 17.14 -24.43
C THR A 23 -2.29 18.17 -23.44
N ALA A 24 -3.15 18.93 -22.74
CA ALA A 24 -2.72 19.86 -21.71
C ALA A 24 -2.37 19.14 -20.40
N VAL A 25 -3.18 18.15 -20.01
CA VAL A 25 -2.86 17.27 -18.88
C VAL A 25 -1.56 16.51 -19.14
N ASP A 26 -1.41 15.88 -20.31
CA ASP A 26 -0.19 15.14 -20.66
C ASP A 26 1.07 16.03 -20.62
N ARG A 27 0.96 17.30 -21.02
CA ARG A 27 2.06 18.27 -20.90
C ARG A 27 2.40 18.57 -19.45
N ALA A 28 1.40 18.84 -18.61
CA ALA A 28 1.60 19.10 -17.19
C ALA A 28 2.19 17.87 -16.47
N GLU A 29 1.79 16.66 -16.86
CA GLU A 29 2.38 15.41 -16.34
C GLU A 29 3.83 15.24 -16.77
N ALA A 30 4.17 15.54 -18.03
CA ALA A 30 5.55 15.50 -18.50
C ALA A 30 6.45 16.53 -17.78
N ASP A 31 5.94 17.74 -17.56
CA ASP A 31 6.65 18.79 -16.82
C ASP A 31 6.86 18.41 -15.35
N TYR A 32 5.86 17.76 -14.73
CA TYR A 32 5.97 17.23 -13.37
C TYR A 32 6.97 16.08 -13.28
N LEU A 33 6.89 15.10 -14.19
CA LEU A 33 7.80 13.97 -14.25
C LEU A 33 9.27 14.40 -14.44
N ALA A 34 9.51 15.49 -15.15
CA ALA A 34 10.85 16.05 -15.35
C ALA A 34 11.39 16.79 -14.11
N ALA A 35 10.54 17.15 -13.15
CA ALA A 35 10.91 17.91 -11.96
C ALA A 35 10.94 17.07 -10.67
N THR A 36 10.08 16.06 -10.57
CA THR A 36 9.89 15.27 -9.35
C THR A 36 11.03 14.26 -9.11
N PRO A 37 11.47 14.09 -7.85
CA PRO A 37 12.37 12.99 -7.48
C PRO A 37 11.63 11.65 -7.38
N LEU A 38 10.31 11.63 -7.56
CA LEU A 38 9.44 10.44 -7.48
C LEU A 38 8.86 10.06 -8.86
N PRO A 39 9.70 9.73 -9.86
CA PRO A 39 9.22 9.47 -11.21
C PRO A 39 8.40 8.18 -11.34
N VAL A 40 8.52 7.22 -10.43
CA VAL A 40 7.66 6.02 -10.40
C VAL A 40 6.26 6.42 -9.91
N ASP A 41 6.17 7.05 -8.75
CA ASP A 41 4.87 7.47 -8.18
C ASP A 41 4.13 8.45 -9.11
N ALA A 42 4.86 9.37 -9.76
CA ALA A 42 4.28 10.29 -10.73
C ALA A 42 3.63 9.55 -11.91
N ARG A 43 4.27 8.48 -12.39
CA ARG A 43 3.71 7.65 -13.48
C ARG A 43 2.54 6.80 -12.98
N ASP A 44 2.59 6.30 -11.76
CA ASP A 44 1.52 5.52 -11.15
C ASP A 44 0.26 6.38 -10.97
N ALA A 45 0.41 7.56 -10.36
CA ALA A 45 -0.67 8.54 -10.23
C ALA A 45 -1.25 8.97 -11.58
N ALA A 46 -0.42 9.09 -12.62
CA ALA A 46 -0.89 9.38 -13.97
C ALA A 46 -1.67 8.21 -14.59
N ARG A 47 -1.32 6.95 -14.30
CA ARG A 47 -2.09 5.78 -14.75
C ARG A 47 -3.44 5.71 -14.03
N GLU A 48 -3.45 5.88 -12.71
CA GLU A 48 -4.67 5.91 -11.91
C GLU A 48 -5.61 7.03 -12.36
N TRP A 49 -5.09 8.25 -12.54
CA TRP A 49 -5.89 9.37 -13.03
C TRP A 49 -6.56 9.04 -14.38
N ARG A 50 -5.86 8.38 -15.31
CA ARG A 50 -6.44 7.97 -16.60
C ARG A 50 -7.57 6.95 -16.44
N LEU A 51 -7.47 6.01 -15.49
CA LEU A 51 -8.54 5.05 -15.20
C LEU A 51 -9.77 5.76 -14.64
N TRP A 52 -9.60 6.59 -13.62
CA TRP A 52 -10.68 7.40 -13.05
C TRP A 52 -11.32 8.34 -14.08
N TRP A 53 -10.51 8.96 -14.94
CA TRP A 53 -11.00 9.85 -15.99
C TRP A 53 -11.87 9.11 -17.02
N GLN A 54 -11.56 7.85 -17.34
CA GLN A 54 -12.37 7.04 -18.27
C GLN A 54 -13.75 6.74 -17.69
N GLU A 55 -13.85 6.52 -16.38
CA GLU A 55 -15.09 6.26 -15.65
C GLU A 55 -15.90 7.53 -15.35
N THR A 56 -15.24 8.69 -15.36
CA THR A 56 -15.87 9.99 -15.09
C THR A 56 -16.87 10.36 -16.18
N ASP A 57 -18.04 10.89 -15.76
CA ASP A 57 -19.06 11.42 -16.66
C ASP A 57 -18.43 12.43 -17.64
N PRO A 58 -18.65 12.28 -18.97
CA PRO A 58 -18.11 13.22 -19.95
C PRO A 58 -18.39 14.71 -19.67
N ALA A 59 -19.49 15.04 -18.99
CA ALA A 59 -19.83 16.41 -18.62
C ALA A 59 -18.92 16.98 -17.50
N GLU A 60 -18.34 16.12 -16.65
CA GLU A 60 -17.49 16.52 -15.52
C GLU A 60 -15.99 16.58 -15.89
N ARG A 61 -15.58 15.87 -16.96
CA ARG A 61 -14.17 15.77 -17.37
C ARG A 61 -13.44 17.11 -17.51
N PRO A 62 -14.00 18.17 -18.15
CA PRO A 62 -13.28 19.43 -18.30
C PRO A 62 -12.91 20.09 -16.96
N ALA A 63 -13.77 19.96 -15.95
CA ALA A 63 -13.51 20.49 -14.62
C ALA A 63 -12.39 19.69 -13.93
N ARG A 64 -12.45 18.35 -14.02
CA ARG A 64 -11.42 17.44 -13.48
C ARG A 64 -10.05 17.62 -14.14
N GLU A 65 -10.02 17.84 -15.45
CA GLU A 65 -8.79 18.13 -16.18
C GLU A 65 -8.16 19.46 -15.73
N THR A 66 -8.99 20.49 -15.54
CA THR A 66 -8.53 21.80 -15.03
C THR A 66 -7.96 21.67 -13.62
N GLU A 67 -8.63 20.94 -12.74
CA GLU A 67 -8.18 20.64 -11.38
C GLU A 67 -6.83 19.90 -11.40
N ARG A 68 -6.74 18.83 -12.21
CA ARG A 68 -5.51 18.04 -12.36
C ARG A 68 -4.32 18.86 -12.86
N ILE A 69 -4.52 19.72 -13.86
CA ILE A 69 -3.45 20.61 -14.35
C ILE A 69 -2.97 21.52 -13.24
N ALA A 70 -3.88 22.17 -12.50
CA ALA A 70 -3.52 23.06 -11.40
C ALA A 70 -2.81 22.33 -10.24
N GLU A 71 -3.14 21.07 -9.98
CA GLU A 71 -2.42 20.22 -9.02
C GLU A 71 -0.99 19.92 -9.49
N LEU A 72 -0.83 19.48 -10.74
CA LEU A 72 0.48 19.15 -11.32
C LEU A 72 1.39 20.37 -11.41
N GLU A 73 0.86 21.54 -11.79
CA GLU A 73 1.62 22.79 -11.83
C GLU A 73 2.10 23.20 -10.44
N ARG A 74 1.24 23.08 -9.41
CA ARG A 74 1.63 23.34 -8.01
C ARG A 74 2.70 22.37 -7.52
N ALA A 75 2.54 21.07 -7.81
CA ALA A 75 3.53 20.06 -7.44
C ALA A 75 4.87 20.30 -8.13
N THR A 76 4.87 20.58 -9.44
CA THR A 76 6.05 20.92 -10.22
C THR A 76 6.78 22.15 -9.66
N ALA A 77 6.03 23.19 -9.28
CA ALA A 77 6.62 24.39 -8.70
C ALA A 77 7.28 24.11 -7.34
N ARG A 78 6.65 23.30 -6.47
CA ARG A 78 7.24 22.90 -5.18
C ARG A 78 8.52 22.09 -5.38
N ASP A 79 8.50 21.11 -6.29
CA ASP A 79 9.66 20.26 -6.55
C ASP A 79 10.84 21.07 -7.12
N ARG A 80 10.57 22.03 -8.01
CA ARG A 80 11.60 22.95 -8.51
C ARG A 80 12.16 23.90 -7.43
N GLN A 81 11.38 24.24 -6.42
CA GLN A 81 11.85 25.08 -5.31
C GLN A 81 12.73 24.29 -4.32
N LEU A 82 12.43 23.01 -4.12
CA LEU A 82 13.25 22.11 -3.30
C LEU A 82 14.54 21.67 -4.01
N ALA A 83 14.51 21.50 -5.33
CA ALA A 83 15.68 21.14 -6.11
C ALA A 83 16.82 22.15 -5.87
N GLY A 84 17.91 21.70 -5.25
CA GLY A 84 19.07 22.55 -4.93
C GLY A 84 18.82 23.55 -3.80
N HIS A 85 17.76 23.38 -3.00
CA HIS A 85 17.58 24.17 -1.78
C HIS A 85 18.74 23.89 -0.82
N VAL A 86 19.42 24.96 -0.39
CA VAL A 86 20.54 24.88 0.54
C VAL A 86 20.14 25.38 1.92
N THR A 87 20.54 24.62 2.94
CA THR A 87 20.37 24.93 4.37
C THR A 87 21.66 24.63 5.13
N ASP A 88 21.64 24.79 6.45
CA ASP A 88 22.72 24.37 7.35
C ASP A 88 22.19 23.44 8.45
N PHE A 89 23.11 22.78 9.15
CA PHE A 89 22.76 21.81 10.19
C PHE A 89 21.97 22.45 11.35
N ASP A 90 22.35 23.66 11.75
CA ASP A 90 21.72 24.38 12.86
C ASP A 90 20.25 24.75 12.54
N SER A 91 19.96 25.01 11.27
CA SER A 91 18.62 25.36 10.79
C SER A 91 17.73 24.15 10.52
N LEU A 92 18.30 22.94 10.37
CA LEU A 92 17.58 21.74 9.94
C LEU A 92 16.41 21.38 10.87
N ALA A 93 16.52 21.64 12.17
CA ALA A 93 15.47 21.33 13.14
C ALA A 93 14.41 22.43 13.30
N THR A 94 14.61 23.62 12.72
CA THR A 94 13.78 24.80 13.03
C THR A 94 13.28 25.57 11.82
N ALA A 95 13.99 25.51 10.69
CA ALA A 95 13.68 26.28 9.51
C ALA A 95 13.01 25.40 8.45
N CYS A 96 11.87 25.86 7.94
CA CYS A 96 11.22 25.20 6.82
C CYS A 96 11.92 25.54 5.49
N PRO A 97 12.02 24.57 4.57
CA PRO A 97 12.41 24.84 3.19
C PRO A 97 11.28 25.58 2.47
N PRO A 98 11.55 26.18 1.28
CA PRO A 98 10.55 26.90 0.51
C PRO A 98 9.55 25.92 -0.13
N LEU A 99 8.58 25.45 0.66
CA LEU A 99 7.55 24.47 0.25
C LEU A 99 6.28 25.10 -0.33
N GLY A 100 6.30 26.41 -0.60
CA GLY A 100 5.15 27.18 -1.08
C GLY A 100 4.50 28.04 0.02
N PRO A 101 3.30 28.58 -0.23
CA PRO A 101 2.63 29.54 0.65
C PRO A 101 1.98 28.93 1.90
N ASP A 102 2.01 27.61 2.02
CA ASP A 102 1.31 26.88 3.08
C ASP A 102 2.06 26.96 4.41
N ALA A 103 1.33 26.77 5.52
CA ALA A 103 1.96 26.68 6.82
C ALA A 103 2.87 25.44 6.84
N CYS A 104 4.13 25.64 7.21
CA CYS A 104 5.10 24.57 7.37
C CYS A 104 5.58 24.51 8.83
N ARG A 105 5.76 23.29 9.32
CA ARG A 105 6.35 23.00 10.62
C ARG A 105 7.35 21.87 10.50
N VAL A 106 8.54 22.05 11.08
CA VAL A 106 9.50 20.96 11.26
C VAL A 106 9.04 20.08 12.42
N GLU A 107 8.88 18.79 12.17
CA GLU A 107 8.48 17.80 13.19
C GLU A 107 9.68 17.06 13.75
N ALA A 108 10.65 16.74 12.89
CA ALA A 108 11.90 16.11 13.28
C ALA A 108 13.00 16.43 12.25
N ALA A 109 14.25 16.26 12.66
CA ALA A 109 15.40 16.32 11.79
C ALA A 109 16.50 15.42 12.35
N GLY A 110 17.40 14.96 11.49
CA GLY A 110 18.46 14.09 11.93
C GLY A 110 19.55 13.87 10.89
N VAL A 111 20.50 13.03 11.28
CA VAL A 111 21.59 12.57 10.43
C VAL A 111 21.71 11.06 10.57
N MET A 112 21.85 10.38 9.44
CA MET A 112 22.29 9.00 9.36
C MET A 112 23.78 9.01 9.04
N LEU A 113 24.58 8.40 9.91
CA LEU A 113 26.02 8.30 9.76
C LEU A 113 26.38 6.88 9.35
N MET A 114 27.06 6.73 8.23
CA MET A 114 27.68 5.47 7.83
C MET A 114 29.17 5.61 8.13
N PRO A 115 29.72 4.78 9.04
CA PRO A 115 31.12 4.88 9.41
C PRO A 115 32.02 4.51 8.23
N ALA A 116 33.25 5.02 8.25
CA ALA A 116 34.25 4.61 7.27
C ALA A 116 34.58 3.11 7.45
N ASP A 117 34.70 2.37 6.34
CA ASP A 117 35.30 1.05 6.34
C ASP A 117 36.73 1.14 5.79
N ALA A 118 37.69 1.23 6.71
CA ALA A 118 39.11 1.29 6.36
C ALA A 118 39.62 0.02 5.65
N LYS A 119 38.96 -1.15 5.81
CA LYS A 119 39.34 -2.38 5.13
C LYS A 119 38.84 -2.41 3.68
N ALA A 120 37.64 -1.91 3.45
CA ALA A 120 37.09 -1.74 2.10
C ALA A 120 37.60 -0.47 1.39
N GLY A 121 38.23 0.46 2.12
CA GLY A 121 38.69 1.74 1.59
C GLY A 121 37.57 2.77 1.45
N GLU A 122 36.48 2.60 2.19
CA GLU A 122 35.29 3.45 2.07
C GLU A 122 35.30 4.59 3.09
N PRO A 123 35.08 5.85 2.66
CA PRO A 123 35.02 6.98 3.57
C PRO A 123 33.74 6.97 4.42
N ALA A 124 33.76 7.69 5.54
CA ALA A 124 32.55 7.96 6.32
C ALA A 124 31.60 8.83 5.49
N ARG A 125 30.31 8.56 5.60
CA ARG A 125 29.27 9.21 4.80
C ARG A 125 28.14 9.66 5.74
N SER A 126 27.45 10.72 5.36
CA SER A 126 26.34 11.28 6.15
C SER A 126 25.18 11.65 5.24
N LEU A 127 23.98 11.22 5.61
CA LEU A 127 22.72 11.64 5.01
C LEU A 127 21.93 12.42 6.04
N TYR A 128 21.64 13.68 5.76
CA TYR A 128 20.83 14.51 6.63
C TYR A 128 19.39 14.47 6.15
N TRP A 129 18.45 14.57 7.08
CA TRP A 129 17.05 14.52 6.72
C TRP A 129 16.24 15.46 7.59
N GLN A 130 15.13 15.93 7.03
CA GLN A 130 14.17 16.79 7.70
C GLN A 130 12.77 16.24 7.45
N GLN A 131 12.00 16.05 8.53
CA GLN A 131 10.60 15.67 8.50
C GLN A 131 9.72 16.88 8.80
N LEU A 132 8.72 17.07 7.98
CA LEU A 132 7.93 18.29 7.89
C LEU A 132 6.44 17.96 7.88
N ARG A 133 5.66 18.92 8.38
CA ARG A 133 4.22 19.01 8.18
C ARG A 133 3.93 20.22 7.32
N THR A 134 3.17 20.04 6.25
CA THR A 134 2.71 21.12 5.37
C THR A 134 1.19 21.13 5.28
N GLY A 135 0.61 22.29 4.96
CA GLY A 135 -0.83 22.45 4.72
C GLY A 135 -1.43 23.62 5.51
N GLY A 136 -2.53 24.18 5.01
CA GLY A 136 -3.26 25.21 5.70
C GLY A 136 -3.96 24.69 6.96
N GLN A 137 -4.44 25.60 7.82
CA GLN A 137 -5.21 25.26 9.03
C GLN A 137 -6.47 24.42 8.74
N TRP A 138 -6.98 24.49 7.51
CA TRP A 138 -8.22 23.86 7.08
C TRP A 138 -8.02 22.70 6.10
N ASP A 139 -6.78 22.45 5.68
CA ASP A 139 -6.44 21.36 4.79
C ASP A 139 -6.00 20.14 5.60
N MET A 140 -6.19 18.94 5.03
CA MET A 140 -5.56 17.74 5.57
C MET A 140 -4.05 17.92 5.47
N PRO A 141 -3.31 17.93 6.59
CA PRO A 141 -1.92 18.29 6.56
C PRO A 141 -1.09 17.14 5.98
N LEU A 142 -0.25 17.46 5.00
CA LEU A 142 0.63 16.50 4.34
C LEU A 142 1.92 16.35 5.15
N ALA A 143 2.41 15.12 5.25
CA ALA A 143 3.74 14.86 5.74
C ALA A 143 4.74 14.94 4.60
N ALA A 144 5.92 15.47 4.88
CA ALA A 144 7.02 15.49 3.93
C ALA A 144 8.34 15.11 4.60
N VAL A 145 9.23 14.51 3.82
CA VAL A 145 10.61 14.23 4.22
C VAL A 145 11.53 14.74 3.13
N VAL A 146 12.54 15.53 3.50
CA VAL A 146 13.58 16.03 2.59
C VAL A 146 14.91 15.40 2.98
N LEU A 147 15.63 14.87 1.98
CA LEU A 147 16.96 14.28 2.12
C LEU A 147 18.02 15.25 1.61
N TYR A 148 19.05 15.46 2.42
CA TYR A 148 20.13 16.40 2.15
C TYR A 148 21.50 15.73 2.18
N THR A 149 22.36 16.11 1.25
CA THR A 149 23.78 15.73 1.26
C THR A 149 24.67 16.92 1.64
N PRO A 150 25.81 16.68 2.30
CA PRO A 150 26.74 17.74 2.64
C PRO A 150 27.46 18.26 1.39
N MET A 151 27.60 19.58 1.31
CA MET A 151 28.41 20.31 0.36
C MET A 151 29.85 20.44 0.88
N ALA A 152 30.80 20.79 -0.01
CA ALA A 152 32.21 20.98 0.35
C ALA A 152 32.44 22.09 1.40
N ASP A 153 31.54 23.06 1.52
CA ASP A 153 31.58 24.14 2.51
C ASP A 153 30.85 23.80 3.82
N GLY A 154 30.34 22.56 3.97
CA GLY A 154 29.62 22.08 5.14
C GLY A 154 28.13 22.41 5.17
N ARG A 155 27.61 23.17 4.19
CA ARG A 155 26.16 23.36 4.04
C ARG A 155 25.49 22.10 3.51
N LEU A 156 24.18 22.06 3.58
CA LEU A 156 23.35 20.91 3.20
C LEU A 156 22.52 21.27 1.97
N GLU A 157 22.64 20.48 0.91
CA GLU A 157 21.83 20.65 -0.31
C GLU A 157 20.74 19.58 -0.35
N ALA A 158 19.50 19.98 -0.61
CA ALA A 158 18.38 19.06 -0.80
C ALA A 158 18.54 18.30 -2.12
N ARG A 159 18.57 16.97 -2.06
CA ARG A 159 18.82 16.09 -3.21
C ARG A 159 17.67 15.16 -3.56
N SER A 160 16.76 14.90 -2.62
CA SER A 160 15.52 14.15 -2.85
C SER A 160 14.49 14.48 -1.77
N TRP A 161 13.21 14.19 -2.01
CA TRP A 161 12.14 14.44 -1.06
C TRP A 161 10.90 13.59 -1.36
N VAL A 162 10.05 13.44 -0.34
CA VAL A 162 8.75 12.77 -0.40
C VAL A 162 7.70 13.68 0.21
N GLN A 163 6.54 13.80 -0.43
CA GLN A 163 5.44 14.70 -0.03
C GLN A 163 4.05 14.07 -0.28
N THR A 164 3.97 12.73 -0.26
CA THR A 164 2.81 11.98 -0.76
C THR A 164 1.89 11.50 0.35
N ALA A 165 2.34 11.44 1.61
CA ALA A 165 1.64 10.77 2.70
C ALA A 165 0.94 11.72 3.68
N ILE A 166 0.00 11.19 4.48
CA ILE A 166 -0.49 11.91 5.67
C ILE A 166 0.50 11.77 6.82
N VAL A 167 1.29 10.70 6.86
CA VAL A 167 2.38 10.53 7.83
C VAL A 167 3.57 9.90 7.15
N HIS A 168 4.75 10.39 7.49
CA HIS A 168 6.01 9.71 7.25
C HIS A 168 6.71 9.40 8.56
N GLU A 169 7.46 8.32 8.58
CA GLU A 169 8.40 8.00 9.65
C GLU A 169 9.81 8.49 9.26
N PRO A 170 10.75 8.57 10.23
CA PRO A 170 12.15 8.85 9.93
C PRO A 170 12.71 7.88 8.87
N PRO A 171 13.59 8.35 7.97
CA PRO A 171 14.21 7.47 6.97
C PRO A 171 14.95 6.31 7.60
N VAL A 172 14.90 5.16 6.93
CA VAL A 172 15.57 3.92 7.32
C VAL A 172 16.64 3.61 6.29
N LEU A 173 17.89 3.50 6.74
CA LEU A 173 19.00 3.03 5.92
C LEU A 173 18.94 1.50 5.80
N ILE A 174 19.16 1.01 4.58
CA ILE A 174 19.23 -0.42 4.28
C ILE A 174 20.62 -0.69 3.72
N GLU A 175 21.36 -1.54 4.42
CA GLU A 175 22.73 -1.98 4.11
C GLU A 175 22.75 -3.49 3.85
N GLY A 176 23.86 -4.01 3.31
CA GLY A 176 24.04 -5.45 3.10
C GLY A 176 23.63 -5.97 1.72
N TYR A 177 23.31 -5.06 0.81
CA TYR A 177 23.11 -5.31 -0.62
C TYR A 177 24.24 -4.63 -1.43
N ASP A 178 24.29 -4.86 -2.74
CA ASP A 178 25.35 -4.31 -3.61
C ASP A 178 25.36 -2.76 -3.65
N ASP A 179 24.27 -2.11 -3.23
CA ASP A 179 24.14 -0.66 -3.12
C ASP A 179 23.61 -0.24 -1.73
N LEU A 180 23.65 1.08 -1.48
CA LEU A 180 22.96 1.70 -0.35
C LEU A 180 21.53 2.05 -0.74
N TYR A 181 20.59 1.78 0.16
CA TYR A 181 19.20 2.16 -0.03
C TYR A 181 18.64 2.92 1.16
N VAL A 182 17.70 3.82 0.89
CA VAL A 182 17.03 4.64 1.89
C VAL A 182 15.53 4.49 1.70
N ALA A 183 14.87 3.87 2.66
CA ALA A 183 13.41 3.81 2.71
C ALA A 183 12.88 4.99 3.53
N ILE A 184 11.76 5.55 3.08
CA ILE A 184 10.99 6.55 3.82
C ILE A 184 9.60 5.94 4.03
N PRO A 185 9.35 5.33 5.20
CA PRO A 185 8.06 4.73 5.48
C PRO A 185 6.97 5.79 5.52
N GLY A 186 5.77 5.43 5.07
CA GLY A 186 4.64 6.36 5.10
C GLY A 186 3.30 5.68 4.85
N TYR A 187 2.23 6.38 5.20
CA TYR A 187 0.87 5.92 4.93
C TYR A 187 -0.06 7.07 4.55
N HIS A 188 -1.05 6.78 3.73
CA HIS A 188 -2.19 7.64 3.43
C HIS A 188 -3.35 7.37 4.40
N ASP A 189 -4.36 8.23 4.39
CA ASP A 189 -5.57 8.07 5.20
C ASP A 189 -6.49 6.95 4.68
N GLY A 190 -7.27 6.30 5.56
CA GLY A 190 -8.32 5.31 5.24
C GLY A 190 -8.12 3.88 5.77
N THR A 191 -9.06 2.97 5.47
CA THR A 191 -9.32 1.73 6.24
C THR A 191 -8.46 0.50 5.86
N GLY A 192 -7.27 0.67 5.28
CA GLY A 192 -6.54 -0.47 4.70
C GLY A 192 -5.04 -0.26 4.49
N ARG A 193 -4.37 0.43 5.43
CA ARG A 193 -2.93 0.75 5.46
C ARG A 193 -2.34 1.57 4.30
N MET A 194 -3.09 1.87 3.22
CA MET A 194 -2.71 2.67 2.04
C MET A 194 -1.26 3.17 2.04
N ASN A 195 -0.36 2.30 1.59
CA ASN A 195 1.08 2.45 1.71
C ASN A 195 1.58 3.67 0.92
N ALA A 196 2.42 4.49 1.55
CA ALA A 196 3.08 5.64 0.94
C ALA A 196 4.61 5.56 1.10
N ASP A 197 5.13 4.36 1.29
CA ASP A 197 6.56 4.10 1.41
C ASP A 197 7.25 4.44 0.08
N VAL A 198 8.39 5.10 0.18
CA VAL A 198 9.28 5.34 -0.94
C VAL A 198 10.62 4.71 -0.64
N LEU A 199 11.20 4.03 -1.63
CA LEU A 199 12.55 3.48 -1.56
C LEU A 199 13.43 4.18 -2.59
N PHE A 200 14.61 4.62 -2.17
CA PHE A 200 15.64 5.14 -3.06
C PHE A 200 16.87 4.25 -3.03
N ARG A 201 17.45 3.98 -4.21
CA ARG A 201 18.89 3.66 -4.31
C ARG A 201 19.67 4.95 -4.15
N TRP A 202 20.67 4.93 -3.28
CA TRP A 202 21.56 6.06 -3.03
C TRP A 202 22.96 5.80 -3.58
N VAL A 203 23.32 6.51 -4.64
CA VAL A 203 24.64 6.47 -5.29
C VAL A 203 25.32 7.82 -5.07
N LEU A 204 26.35 7.85 -4.24
CA LEU A 204 26.96 9.09 -3.73
C LEU A 204 27.45 10.06 -4.82
N ASP A 205 28.16 9.53 -5.81
CA ASP A 205 28.82 10.33 -6.85
C ASP A 205 27.98 10.44 -8.13
N ALA A 206 26.72 9.98 -8.09
CA ALA A 206 25.79 10.12 -9.21
C ALA A 206 25.06 11.46 -9.19
N GLU A 207 24.68 11.92 -10.37
CA GLU A 207 23.81 13.07 -10.55
C GLU A 207 22.56 12.67 -11.36
N PRO A 208 21.39 12.54 -10.72
CA PRO A 208 21.11 12.72 -9.29
C PRO A 208 21.60 11.53 -8.43
N PRO A 209 21.83 11.73 -7.12
CA PRO A 209 22.38 10.69 -6.24
C PRO A 209 21.32 9.70 -5.75
N PHE A 210 20.03 10.03 -5.92
CA PHE A 210 18.92 9.16 -5.53
C PHE A 210 18.15 8.72 -6.77
N THR A 211 17.93 7.42 -6.91
CA THR A 211 17.05 6.83 -7.92
C THR A 211 15.91 6.13 -7.20
N GLN A 212 14.66 6.51 -7.50
CA GLN A 212 13.49 5.86 -6.91
C GLN A 212 13.40 4.42 -7.40
N ILE A 213 13.20 3.50 -6.46
CA ILE A 213 12.89 2.08 -6.73
C ILE A 213 11.37 1.92 -6.73
N ASP A 214 10.86 1.23 -7.75
CA ASP A 214 9.46 0.83 -7.83
C ASP A 214 9.14 -0.23 -6.78
N VAL A 215 8.33 0.17 -5.79
CA VAL A 215 7.88 -0.67 -4.68
C VAL A 215 6.46 -1.19 -4.88
N THR A 216 5.82 -0.99 -6.03
CA THR A 216 4.40 -1.31 -6.23
C THR A 216 4.17 -2.40 -7.27
N SER A 217 4.98 -2.46 -8.34
CA SER A 217 4.70 -3.33 -9.49
C SER A 217 4.74 -4.83 -9.17
N TRP A 218 5.58 -5.25 -8.22
CA TRP A 218 5.66 -6.66 -7.79
C TRP A 218 4.32 -7.22 -7.26
N LYS A 219 3.38 -6.37 -6.83
CA LYS A 219 2.06 -6.80 -6.36
C LYS A 219 1.24 -7.46 -7.46
N ALA A 220 1.43 -7.04 -8.72
CA ALA A 220 0.82 -7.71 -9.87
C ALA A 220 1.40 -9.12 -10.04
N ASP A 221 2.72 -9.26 -9.93
CA ASP A 221 3.41 -10.55 -9.99
C ASP A 221 3.04 -11.47 -8.83
N LEU A 222 2.72 -10.90 -7.65
CA LEU A 222 2.22 -11.65 -6.50
C LEU A 222 0.85 -12.29 -6.80
N ALA A 223 -0.06 -11.56 -7.45
CA ALA A 223 -1.41 -12.06 -7.72
C ALA A 223 -1.39 -13.37 -8.54
N ASP A 224 -0.44 -13.53 -9.45
CA ASP A 224 -0.26 -14.74 -10.25
C ASP A 224 0.34 -15.92 -9.47
N GLN A 225 0.93 -15.67 -8.30
CA GLN A 225 1.58 -16.68 -7.46
C GLN A 225 0.71 -17.13 -6.28
N LEU A 226 -0.36 -16.41 -5.97
CA LEU A 226 -1.25 -16.75 -4.85
C LEU A 226 -2.09 -17.99 -5.16
N PRO A 227 -2.47 -18.78 -4.13
CA PRO A 227 -3.46 -19.82 -4.27
C PRO A 227 -4.78 -19.30 -4.89
N PRO A 228 -5.50 -20.13 -5.68
CA PRO A 228 -6.76 -19.71 -6.30
C PRO A 228 -7.78 -19.20 -5.27
N GLY A 229 -8.42 -18.07 -5.57
CA GLY A 229 -9.43 -17.46 -4.70
C GLY A 229 -8.87 -16.53 -3.63
N LEU A 230 -7.54 -16.37 -3.55
CA LEU A 230 -6.88 -15.40 -2.68
C LEU A 230 -6.36 -14.21 -3.48
N ALA A 231 -6.50 -13.01 -2.91
CA ALA A 231 -6.01 -11.78 -3.51
C ALA A 231 -5.57 -10.77 -2.45
N VAL A 232 -4.68 -9.86 -2.85
CA VAL A 232 -4.31 -8.68 -2.05
C VAL A 232 -5.18 -7.51 -2.52
N TRP A 233 -6.08 -7.05 -1.65
CA TRP A 233 -6.97 -5.92 -1.99
C TRP A 233 -6.45 -4.61 -1.45
N LYS A 234 -5.84 -4.62 -0.27
CA LYS A 234 -5.45 -3.41 0.45
C LYS A 234 -4.21 -3.64 1.28
N GLY A 235 -3.37 -2.60 1.33
CA GLY A 235 -2.35 -2.45 2.36
C GLY A 235 -1.21 -3.45 2.26
N VAL A 236 0.00 -2.95 2.09
CA VAL A 236 1.21 -3.74 2.28
C VAL A 236 2.01 -3.09 3.40
N GLY A 237 2.42 -3.88 4.37
CA GLY A 237 3.37 -3.46 5.40
C GLY A 237 4.78 -3.81 4.97
N TYR A 238 5.63 -2.83 4.67
CA TYR A 238 7.04 -3.11 4.45
C TYR A 238 7.77 -3.25 5.78
N ARG A 239 8.72 -4.18 5.81
CA ARG A 239 9.64 -4.41 6.92
C ARG A 239 11.06 -4.09 6.44
N TRP A 240 11.34 -2.79 6.34
CA TRP A 240 12.71 -2.31 6.22
C TRP A 240 13.45 -2.60 7.54
N PRO A 241 14.71 -3.08 7.56
CA PRO A 241 15.70 -3.22 6.47
C PRO A 241 15.77 -4.63 5.83
N ALA A 242 14.86 -5.55 6.15
CA ALA A 242 14.93 -6.94 5.69
C ALA A 242 14.48 -7.16 4.22
N LEU A 243 14.12 -6.09 3.51
CA LEU A 243 13.42 -6.14 2.22
C LEU A 243 12.27 -7.16 2.23
N MET A 244 11.41 -7.08 3.24
CA MET A 244 10.23 -7.94 3.35
C MET A 244 8.94 -7.13 3.27
N ALA A 245 7.88 -7.77 2.80
CA ALA A 245 6.52 -7.26 2.85
C ALA A 245 5.58 -8.25 3.53
N GLU A 246 4.61 -7.73 4.29
CA GLU A 246 3.48 -8.47 4.84
C GLU A 246 2.18 -7.93 4.23
N THR A 247 1.27 -8.84 3.90
CA THR A 247 -0.07 -8.49 3.42
C THR A 247 -1.09 -9.49 3.91
N SER A 248 -2.29 -9.02 4.22
CA SER A 248 -3.43 -9.91 4.41
C SER A 248 -3.94 -10.41 3.05
N LEU A 249 -4.67 -11.53 3.07
CA LEU A 249 -5.26 -12.14 1.89
C LEU A 249 -6.78 -12.15 2.00
N TRP A 250 -7.44 -11.63 0.97
CA TRP A 250 -8.88 -11.56 0.86
C TRP A 250 -9.42 -12.68 -0.02
N GLN A 251 -10.63 -13.09 0.31
CA GLN A 251 -11.51 -13.92 -0.50
C GLN A 251 -12.69 -13.08 -1.01
N ASP A 252 -13.35 -13.53 -2.07
CA ASP A 252 -14.48 -12.80 -2.69
C ASP A 252 -15.61 -12.45 -1.71
N ASN A 253 -15.79 -13.23 -0.64
CA ASN A 253 -16.82 -13.04 0.38
C ASN A 253 -16.42 -12.09 1.52
N ASP A 254 -15.20 -11.55 1.56
CA ASP A 254 -14.66 -10.76 2.69
C ASP A 254 -15.19 -9.32 2.78
N ALA A 255 -16.16 -8.95 1.93
CA ALA A 255 -16.87 -7.66 1.95
C ALA A 255 -15.98 -6.42 2.10
N ASN A 256 -14.73 -6.51 1.63
CA ASN A 256 -13.71 -5.45 1.56
C ASN A 256 -13.08 -4.98 2.89
N CYS A 257 -13.60 -5.38 4.06
CA CYS A 257 -13.13 -4.85 5.35
C CYS A 257 -12.31 -5.84 6.20
N CYS A 258 -12.56 -7.15 6.08
CA CYS A 258 -11.99 -8.15 6.98
C CYS A 258 -11.42 -9.33 6.18
N PRO A 259 -10.09 -9.39 5.96
CA PRO A 259 -9.49 -10.52 5.26
C PRO A 259 -9.64 -11.80 6.08
N THR A 260 -10.12 -12.88 5.44
CA THR A 260 -10.23 -14.21 6.06
C THR A 260 -9.36 -15.26 5.38
N GLY A 261 -8.78 -14.94 4.21
CA GLY A 261 -7.91 -15.83 3.44
C GLY A 261 -6.52 -16.05 4.05
N GLY A 262 -6.22 -15.45 5.20
CA GLY A 262 -4.92 -15.53 5.88
C GLY A 262 -4.01 -14.36 5.57
N ASP A 263 -2.71 -14.64 5.53
CA ASP A 263 -1.66 -13.66 5.28
C ASP A 263 -0.54 -14.22 4.41
N ALA A 264 0.20 -13.32 3.77
CA ALA A 264 1.39 -13.65 3.00
C ALA A 264 2.60 -12.84 3.48
N TRP A 265 3.73 -13.53 3.55
CA TRP A 265 5.04 -12.98 3.81
C TRP A 265 5.86 -13.07 2.53
N VAL A 266 6.41 -11.94 2.12
CA VAL A 266 7.11 -11.81 0.85
C VAL A 266 8.54 -11.36 1.14
N SER A 267 9.52 -12.18 0.78
CA SER A 267 10.92 -11.74 0.65
C SER A 267 11.06 -11.05 -0.70
N LEU A 268 11.64 -9.87 -0.71
CA LEU A 268 11.82 -9.05 -1.89
C LEU A 268 13.30 -8.95 -2.24
N ALA A 269 13.59 -8.97 -3.53
CA ALA A 269 14.89 -8.59 -4.07
C ALA A 269 14.76 -7.30 -4.88
N ILE A 270 15.88 -6.65 -5.15
CA ILE A 270 15.95 -5.46 -6.01
C ILE A 270 16.54 -5.90 -7.35
N GLU A 271 15.76 -5.81 -8.42
CA GLU A 271 16.20 -6.07 -9.79
C GLU A 271 16.10 -4.80 -10.64
N GLY A 272 17.24 -4.21 -10.99
CA GLY A 272 17.25 -2.89 -11.63
C GLY A 272 16.61 -1.86 -10.70
N ASP A 273 15.59 -1.15 -11.15
CA ASP A 273 14.93 -0.09 -10.39
C ASP A 273 13.55 -0.51 -9.84
N ARG A 274 13.36 -1.80 -9.53
CA ARG A 274 12.11 -2.31 -8.95
C ARG A 274 12.35 -3.42 -7.93
N LEU A 275 11.39 -3.58 -7.01
CA LEU A 275 11.28 -4.76 -6.18
C LEU A 275 10.69 -5.91 -6.99
N VAL A 276 11.14 -7.13 -6.70
CA VAL A 276 10.60 -8.38 -7.23
C VAL A 276 10.38 -9.38 -6.10
N VAL A 277 9.44 -10.30 -6.28
CA VAL A 277 9.20 -11.40 -5.35
C VAL A 277 10.35 -12.40 -5.46
N GLU A 278 11.13 -12.55 -4.39
CA GLU A 278 12.18 -13.57 -4.29
C GLU A 278 11.64 -14.86 -3.65
N HIS A 279 10.88 -14.70 -2.56
CA HIS A 279 10.23 -15.82 -1.87
C HIS A 279 8.84 -15.41 -1.39
N LEU A 280 7.88 -16.32 -1.56
CA LEU A 280 6.52 -16.15 -1.10
C LEU A 280 6.17 -17.28 -0.13
N GLN A 281 5.81 -16.90 1.10
CA GLN A 281 5.17 -17.78 2.06
C GLN A 281 3.71 -17.34 2.22
N VAL A 282 2.79 -18.26 1.97
CA VAL A 282 1.36 -18.05 2.18
C VAL A 282 0.92 -18.85 3.41
N ASN A 283 0.36 -18.15 4.40
CA ASN A 283 -0.26 -18.74 5.58
C ASN A 283 -1.76 -18.87 5.32
N ASP A 284 -2.13 -19.86 4.50
CA ASP A 284 -3.53 -20.16 4.17
C ASP A 284 -4.16 -20.99 5.31
N PRO A 285 -5.20 -20.46 6.02
CA PRO A 285 -5.83 -21.17 7.13
C PRO A 285 -6.52 -22.46 6.69
N LEU A 286 -7.08 -22.50 5.48
CA LEU A 286 -7.77 -23.68 4.94
C LEU A 286 -6.76 -24.80 4.64
N ILE A 287 -5.67 -24.48 3.94
CA ILE A 287 -4.62 -25.48 3.64
C ILE A 287 -3.93 -25.94 4.92
N THR A 288 -3.68 -25.02 5.85
CA THR A 288 -3.13 -25.35 7.16
C THR A 288 -4.04 -26.33 7.90
N ALA A 289 -5.33 -26.02 8.00
CA ALA A 289 -6.29 -26.93 8.64
C ALA A 289 -6.35 -28.30 7.95
N ALA A 290 -6.42 -28.32 6.62
CA ALA A 290 -6.53 -29.56 5.84
C ALA A 290 -5.30 -30.49 5.94
N THR A 291 -4.11 -29.93 6.21
CA THR A 291 -2.86 -30.70 6.28
C THR A 291 -2.40 -31.04 7.69
N THR A 292 -2.90 -30.32 8.71
CA THR A 292 -2.45 -30.46 10.09
C THR A 292 -3.52 -31.00 11.05
N VAL A 293 -4.80 -30.96 10.66
CA VAL A 293 -5.91 -31.43 11.50
C VAL A 293 -6.51 -32.70 10.90
N PRO A 294 -6.64 -33.79 11.69
CA PRO A 294 -7.35 -34.97 11.23
C PRO A 294 -8.79 -34.65 10.81
N ALA A 295 -9.22 -35.22 9.67
CA ALA A 295 -10.47 -34.83 9.02
C ALA A 295 -11.72 -35.09 9.88
N ASP A 296 -11.69 -36.10 10.75
CA ASP A 296 -12.77 -36.42 11.69
C ASP A 296 -12.86 -35.40 12.84
N ILE A 297 -11.73 -34.95 13.37
CA ILE A 297 -11.66 -33.84 14.34
C ILE A 297 -12.19 -32.55 13.71
N LEU A 298 -11.75 -32.21 12.48
CA LEU A 298 -12.21 -31.01 11.78
C LEU A 298 -13.72 -31.06 11.50
N GLY A 299 -14.23 -32.21 11.05
CA GLY A 299 -15.65 -32.42 10.79
C GLY A 299 -16.51 -32.32 12.06
N TRP A 300 -16.02 -32.87 13.18
CA TRP A 300 -16.68 -32.70 14.48
C TRP A 300 -16.64 -31.25 14.98
N ALA A 301 -15.51 -30.56 14.84
CA ALA A 301 -15.37 -29.16 15.24
C ALA A 301 -16.34 -28.24 14.49
N GLY A 302 -16.47 -28.41 13.17
CA GLY A 302 -17.46 -27.67 12.37
C GLY A 302 -18.89 -27.91 12.83
N ARG A 303 -19.24 -29.17 13.18
CA ARG A 303 -20.55 -29.50 13.75
C ARG A 303 -20.76 -28.87 15.13
N ARG A 304 -19.76 -28.91 16.01
CA ARG A 304 -19.81 -28.30 17.34
C ARG A 304 -20.14 -26.81 17.26
N LEU A 305 -19.36 -26.05 16.50
CA LEU A 305 -19.59 -24.61 16.29
C LEU A 305 -20.97 -24.31 15.69
N GLY A 306 -21.41 -25.10 14.72
CA GLY A 306 -22.77 -24.98 14.17
C GLY A 306 -23.84 -25.24 15.22
N CYS A 307 -23.71 -26.30 16.01
CA CYS A 307 -24.65 -26.63 17.07
C CYS A 307 -24.70 -25.55 18.14
N ASP A 308 -23.56 -24.97 18.52
CA ASP A 308 -23.49 -23.88 19.50
C ASP A 308 -24.16 -22.61 18.98
N HIS A 309 -23.90 -22.26 17.71
CA HIS A 309 -24.60 -21.16 17.05
C HIS A 309 -26.12 -21.36 17.10
N TRP A 310 -26.63 -22.48 16.57
CA TRP A 310 -28.07 -22.69 16.46
C TRP A 310 -28.77 -22.92 17.80
N ARG A 311 -28.12 -23.55 18.78
CA ARG A 311 -28.68 -23.71 20.14
C ARG A 311 -28.72 -22.40 20.93
N GLY A 312 -27.90 -21.41 20.55
CA GLY A 312 -27.88 -20.08 21.15
C GLY A 312 -28.88 -19.08 20.55
N GLU A 313 -29.58 -19.44 19.48
CA GLU A 313 -30.51 -18.57 18.76
C GLU A 313 -31.93 -18.60 19.37
N ASP A 314 -32.61 -17.46 19.38
CA ASP A 314 -33.98 -17.34 19.88
C ASP A 314 -35.03 -17.70 18.81
N ALA A 315 -35.93 -18.62 19.13
CA ALA A 315 -37.10 -18.96 18.30
C ALA A 315 -38.24 -17.93 18.50
N TYR A 316 -37.99 -16.66 18.15
CA TYR A 316 -38.93 -15.56 18.38
C TYR A 316 -40.22 -15.64 17.55
N ASP A 317 -40.23 -16.47 16.51
CA ASP A 317 -41.42 -16.87 15.78
C ASP A 317 -41.34 -18.34 15.30
N ALA A 318 -42.46 -18.84 14.76
CA ALA A 318 -42.58 -20.23 14.34
C ALA A 318 -41.72 -20.58 13.10
N GLU A 319 -41.45 -19.62 12.22
CA GLU A 319 -40.61 -19.85 11.04
C GLU A 319 -39.15 -20.00 11.46
N ARG A 320 -38.67 -19.08 12.31
CA ARG A 320 -37.34 -19.15 12.91
C ARG A 320 -37.15 -20.40 13.75
N GLY A 321 -38.15 -20.77 14.54
CA GLY A 321 -38.14 -22.03 15.31
C GLY A 321 -37.94 -23.26 14.42
N ALA A 322 -38.66 -23.34 13.30
CA ALA A 322 -38.50 -24.44 12.35
C ALA A 322 -37.12 -24.46 11.67
N GLN A 323 -36.52 -23.29 11.40
CA GLN A 323 -35.15 -23.19 10.87
C GLN A 323 -34.12 -23.71 11.88
N ILE A 324 -34.24 -23.32 13.15
CA ILE A 324 -33.35 -23.78 14.23
C ILE A 324 -33.46 -25.31 14.39
N GLU A 325 -34.68 -25.85 14.48
CA GLU A 325 -34.90 -27.30 14.61
C GLU A 325 -34.30 -28.08 13.43
N ALA A 326 -34.50 -27.59 12.20
CA ALA A 326 -33.94 -28.21 11.00
C ALA A 326 -32.40 -28.21 11.03
N ALA A 327 -31.78 -27.09 11.39
CA ALA A 327 -30.33 -26.98 11.46
C ALA A 327 -29.72 -27.86 12.56
N VAL A 328 -30.34 -27.91 13.75
CA VAL A 328 -29.93 -28.76 14.87
C VAL A 328 -30.00 -30.25 14.49
N ALA A 329 -31.06 -30.65 13.79
CA ALA A 329 -31.22 -32.02 13.29
C ALA A 329 -30.21 -32.36 12.19
N GLU A 330 -29.98 -31.46 11.23
CA GLU A 330 -29.02 -31.64 10.13
C GLU A 330 -27.59 -31.78 10.64
N LEU A 331 -27.19 -30.94 11.60
CA LEU A 331 -25.88 -30.98 12.26
C LEU A 331 -25.73 -32.16 13.22
N LYS A 332 -26.81 -32.91 13.49
CA LYS A 332 -26.86 -34.04 14.43
C LYS A 332 -26.33 -33.65 15.81
N CYS A 333 -26.86 -32.57 16.38
CA CYS A 333 -26.35 -32.05 17.65
C CYS A 333 -26.60 -33.01 18.83
N ASP A 334 -27.54 -33.94 18.73
CA ASP A 334 -27.83 -34.93 19.79
C ASP A 334 -26.76 -36.03 19.92
N SER A 335 -25.92 -36.22 18.91
CA SER A 335 -24.80 -37.19 18.96
C SER A 335 -23.46 -36.54 19.24
N LEU A 336 -23.41 -35.22 19.41
CA LEU A 336 -22.18 -34.45 19.40
C LEU A 336 -21.20 -34.84 20.52
N GLU A 337 -21.73 -35.09 21.72
CA GLU A 337 -20.95 -35.48 22.90
C GLU A 337 -20.48 -36.94 22.82
N ALA A 338 -21.27 -37.81 22.18
CA ALA A 338 -20.87 -39.20 21.93
C ALA A 338 -19.78 -39.28 20.86
N ASP A 339 -19.90 -38.47 19.81
CA ASP A 339 -18.90 -38.36 18.74
C ASP A 339 -17.58 -37.80 19.30
N GLU A 340 -17.64 -36.82 20.20
CA GLU A 340 -16.46 -36.32 20.92
C GLU A 340 -15.77 -37.42 21.74
N ALA A 341 -16.53 -38.17 22.55
CA ALA A 341 -15.98 -39.24 23.36
C ALA A 341 -15.31 -40.33 22.49
N ALA A 342 -15.88 -40.63 21.32
CA ALA A 342 -15.29 -41.54 20.36
C ALA A 342 -13.97 -41.00 19.78
N LEU A 343 -13.88 -39.70 19.47
CA LEU A 343 -12.63 -39.06 19.02
C LEU A 343 -11.56 -39.10 20.12
N VAL A 344 -11.90 -38.76 21.36
CA VAL A 344 -10.96 -38.83 22.50
C VAL A 344 -10.43 -40.25 22.69
N GLN A 345 -11.29 -41.27 22.52
CA GLN A 345 -10.86 -42.66 22.57
C GLN A 345 -9.97 -43.04 21.37
N HIS A 346 -10.31 -42.57 20.16
CA HIS A 346 -9.55 -42.87 18.95
C HIS A 346 -8.12 -42.31 19.00
N TYR A 347 -7.97 -41.09 19.53
CA TYR A 347 -6.70 -40.36 19.64
C TYR A 347 -6.06 -40.44 21.03
N ALA A 348 -6.38 -41.45 21.84
CA ALA A 348 -5.95 -41.53 23.25
C ALA A 348 -4.43 -41.47 23.45
N ASP A 349 -3.64 -41.89 22.46
CA ASP A 349 -2.17 -41.87 22.49
C ASP A 349 -1.54 -40.75 21.63
N ASP A 350 -2.36 -39.80 21.14
CA ASP A 350 -1.92 -38.65 20.34
C ASP A 350 -2.23 -37.34 21.07
N GLU A 351 -1.25 -36.84 21.82
CA GLU A 351 -1.36 -35.62 22.62
C GLU A 351 -1.72 -34.38 21.77
N VAL A 352 -1.29 -34.32 20.51
CA VAL A 352 -1.57 -33.18 19.62
C VAL A 352 -3.06 -33.17 19.25
N SER A 353 -3.58 -34.33 18.84
CA SER A 353 -4.99 -34.48 18.48
C SER A 353 -5.91 -34.26 19.68
N LEU A 354 -5.54 -34.74 20.87
CA LEU A 354 -6.29 -34.49 22.10
C LEU A 354 -6.34 -32.98 22.45
N ALA A 355 -5.23 -32.26 22.27
CA ALA A 355 -5.19 -30.82 22.50
C ALA A 355 -6.06 -30.03 21.50
N LEU A 356 -6.18 -30.50 20.24
CA LEU A 356 -7.09 -29.91 19.26
C LEU A 356 -8.56 -30.09 19.68
N ILE A 357 -8.93 -31.28 20.13
CA ILE A 357 -10.29 -31.57 20.64
C ILE A 357 -10.61 -30.68 21.84
N GLU A 358 -9.68 -30.56 22.80
CA GLU A 358 -9.85 -29.71 23.97
C GLU A 358 -10.03 -28.22 23.61
N ARG A 359 -9.27 -27.71 22.63
CA ARG A 359 -9.40 -26.32 22.18
C ARG A 359 -10.78 -26.01 21.62
N VAL A 360 -11.33 -26.94 20.83
CA VAL A 360 -12.70 -26.82 20.27
C VAL A 360 -13.75 -26.93 21.36
N ARG A 361 -13.50 -27.70 22.43
CA ARG A 361 -14.40 -27.74 23.60
C ARG A 361 -14.41 -26.40 24.33
N GLY A 362 -13.27 -25.73 24.44
CA GLY A 362 -13.10 -24.49 25.20
C GLY A 362 -13.60 -23.20 24.55
N THR A 363 -14.24 -23.25 23.38
CA THR A 363 -14.80 -22.06 22.69
C THR A 363 -16.18 -21.63 23.20
N ASP A 364 -16.51 -21.91 24.46
CA ASP A 364 -17.78 -21.52 25.11
C ASP A 364 -17.93 -20.00 25.32
#